data_AF-A0A6G8Q6Z6-F1
#
_entry.id   AF-A0A6G8Q6Z6-F1
#
_cell.length_a   1.000
_cell.length_b   1.000
_cell.length_c   1.000
_cell.angle_alpha   90.00
_cell.angle_beta   90.00
_cell.angle_gamma   90.00
#
_symmetry.space_group_name_H-M   'P 1'
#
loop_
_entity.id
_entity.type
_entity.pdbx_description
1 polymer ?
#
loop_
_entity_poly.entity_id
_entity_poly.type
_entity_poly.pdbx_seq_one_letter_code
_entity_poly.pdbx_strand_id
1 'polypeptide(L)'
;MGWGDDVSCCRPHRNRVDWAGGLHASGDRPAGATRSVGRATLRSRLTEERPRKKENGGRPRSSGSIFARLLSGGDFDTGTQDLAGLGDRITGRARGVRCGRGLGALFVGVVFGTLAVLPAGCGFGGQGQITLGYLLWDENVANSYLIRVLLEDEFGYENVELQRSEKVPDVFDAVAEGETDVFMDAWMPNHRQFVDEAGDKVEVYREPWYEGKTVFGVAVPNYMEGIETIGDLKSSEPGMITGIEPGATLMEKIGQNAVPQYDLDYSLVEASTPAMLLELQKAYSMREPFVFVAWSPHWMNLEYDFRYLKDPKNALGTADDPQTLHTVARKGFAEDDPVAHALISEMRLDSTQVGSLEVAINQAVDEEREIDAGVRDWLEESENRSAVQPWIDAARQAERG
;
A
#
# COMPACT_ATOMS: atom_id res chain seq x y z
N MET A 1 78.81 8.00 11.85
CA MET A 1 78.22 7.37 10.64
C MET A 1 76.73 7.32 10.88
N GLY A 2 75.82 8.07 10.25
CA GLY A 2 75.79 8.97 9.10
C GLY A 2 74.28 9.30 8.92
N TRP A 3 73.77 10.45 9.42
CA TRP A 3 73.28 11.63 8.66
C TRP A 3 72.05 11.37 7.76
N GLY A 4 70.97 12.16 7.70
CA GLY A 4 70.57 13.49 8.25
C GLY A 4 69.02 13.60 8.19
N ASP A 5 68.30 14.42 8.97
CA ASP A 5 68.27 15.88 9.20
C ASP A 5 67.65 16.73 8.06
N ASP A 6 66.47 17.31 8.36
CA ASP A 6 65.96 18.67 8.02
C ASP A 6 64.53 18.75 8.64
N VAL A 7 64.21 19.38 9.78
CA VAL A 7 64.34 20.76 10.31
C VAL A 7 63.68 21.87 9.47
N SER A 8 62.53 22.40 9.92
CA SER A 8 62.35 23.81 10.39
C SER A 8 60.96 24.45 10.21
N CYS A 9 60.45 25.03 11.32
CA CYS A 9 59.66 26.29 11.44
C CYS A 9 58.23 26.38 10.84
N CYS A 10 57.19 27.03 11.41
CA CYS A 10 57.06 28.02 12.50
C CYS A 10 55.58 28.12 12.99
N ARG A 11 55.41 28.82 14.12
CA ARG A 11 54.26 28.98 15.04
C ARG A 11 52.94 29.64 14.51
N PRO A 12 51.84 29.63 15.33
CA PRO A 12 50.48 30.00 14.95
C PRO A 12 50.14 31.49 15.18
N HIS A 13 49.20 32.02 14.41
CA HIS A 13 48.62 33.36 14.64
C HIS A 13 47.31 33.26 15.44
N ARG A 14 47.37 33.66 16.72
CA ARG A 14 46.31 34.45 17.37
C ARG A 14 46.66 35.91 17.15
N ASN A 15 45.67 36.75 16.85
CA ASN A 15 45.72 38.15 17.26
C ASN A 15 44.32 38.64 17.64
N ARG A 16 44.22 38.94 18.93
CA ARG A 16 43.22 39.77 19.59
C ARG A 16 43.79 41.19 19.56
N VAL A 17 42.97 42.18 19.26
CA VAL A 17 43.28 43.58 19.59
C VAL A 17 42.09 44.13 20.35
N ASP A 18 42.35 44.56 21.58
CA ASP A 18 41.47 45.30 22.48
C ASP A 18 42.09 46.69 22.72
N TRP A 19 41.28 47.55 23.36
CA TRP A 19 41.51 48.86 23.99
C TRP A 19 41.14 50.11 23.14
N ALA A 20 40.46 51.15 23.65
CA ALA A 20 39.59 51.36 24.83
C ALA A 20 39.03 52.81 24.85
N GLY A 21 37.89 53.00 25.53
CA GLY A 21 37.47 54.21 26.31
C GLY A 21 36.70 55.32 25.58
N GLY A 22 35.62 55.93 26.08
CA GLY A 22 34.83 55.77 27.34
C GLY A 22 33.89 56.99 27.60
N LEU A 23 32.82 56.76 28.39
CA LEU A 23 31.99 57.69 29.24
C LEU A 23 31.08 58.74 28.54
N HIS A 24 29.84 59.12 28.93
CA HIS A 24 29.01 59.21 30.15
C HIS A 24 27.49 59.25 29.74
N ALA A 25 26.49 58.60 30.37
CA ALA A 25 25.75 58.81 31.65
C ALA A 25 24.38 59.57 31.56
N SER A 26 23.40 59.10 32.37
CA SER A 26 22.06 59.64 32.75
C SER A 26 20.90 59.49 31.74
N GLY A 27 19.64 59.19 32.08
CA GLY A 27 18.96 58.97 33.36
C GLY A 27 17.45 58.74 33.15
N ASP A 28 16.81 58.15 34.18
CA ASP A 28 15.39 58.24 34.58
C ASP A 28 14.26 57.37 33.97
N ARG A 29 13.63 56.60 34.88
CA ARG A 29 12.24 56.08 34.83
C ARG A 29 11.25 57.17 35.32
N PRO A 30 9.92 57.00 35.22
CA PRO A 30 9.17 56.26 36.28
C PRO A 30 7.93 55.44 35.79
N ALA A 31 7.55 54.38 36.53
CA ALA A 31 6.27 54.12 37.23
C ALA A 31 4.97 54.28 36.39
N GLY A 32 3.99 53.38 36.34
CA GLY A 32 3.48 52.38 37.28
C GLY A 32 1.97 52.61 37.45
N ALA A 33 1.10 51.63 37.14
CA ALA A 33 -0.27 51.53 37.68
C ALA A 33 -1.00 50.27 37.16
N THR A 34 -1.24 49.33 38.06
CA THR A 34 -2.29 48.32 38.01
C THR A 34 -3.66 48.96 38.31
N ARG A 35 -4.74 48.51 37.65
CA ARG A 35 -6.07 48.38 38.28
C ARG A 35 -7.02 47.45 37.51
N SER A 36 -7.70 46.65 38.31
CA SER A 36 -8.77 45.70 38.06
C SER A 36 -10.15 46.34 37.84
N VAL A 37 -11.15 45.46 37.69
CA VAL A 37 -12.63 45.63 37.80
C VAL A 37 -13.32 45.75 36.44
N GLY A 38 -14.38 45.01 36.08
CA GLY A 38 -15.19 44.02 36.82
C GLY A 38 -16.33 43.49 35.94
N ARG A 39 -16.93 42.39 36.42
CA ARG A 39 -18.17 41.75 35.92
C ARG A 39 -19.33 42.74 35.76
N ALA A 40 -20.11 42.60 34.68
CA ALA A 40 -21.54 42.90 34.69
C ALA A 40 -22.28 42.01 33.67
N THR A 41 -23.16 41.18 34.21
CA THR A 41 -24.25 40.45 33.56
C THR A 41 -25.26 41.39 32.89
N LEU A 42 -25.79 41.01 31.72
CA LEU A 42 -27.18 41.34 31.38
C LEU A 42 -27.83 40.23 30.55
N ARG A 43 -28.95 39.72 31.08
CA ARG A 43 -29.94 38.87 30.42
C ARG A 43 -30.71 39.68 29.38
N SER A 44 -31.08 39.04 28.28
CA SER A 44 -32.41 39.24 27.69
C SER A 44 -32.88 37.97 26.97
N ARG A 45 -33.95 37.39 27.51
CA ARG A 45 -34.86 36.46 26.84
C ARG A 45 -35.52 37.17 25.66
N LEU A 46 -35.86 36.43 24.61
CA LEU A 46 -37.05 36.55 23.74
C LEU A 46 -36.97 35.36 22.75
N THR A 47 -37.66 34.25 23.05
CA THR A 47 -38.99 33.82 22.55
C THR A 47 -38.91 32.94 21.31
N GLU A 48 -39.44 31.73 21.48
CA GLU A 48 -39.85 30.77 20.46
C GLU A 48 -40.67 31.42 19.34
N GLU A 49 -40.35 31.10 18.09
CA GLU A 49 -41.37 30.89 17.06
C GLU A 49 -40.95 29.75 16.13
N ARG A 50 -41.79 28.71 16.08
CA ARG A 50 -41.74 27.60 15.13
C ARG A 50 -42.20 28.07 13.74
N PRO A 51 -41.67 27.50 12.65
CA PRO A 51 -42.45 27.31 11.44
C PRO A 51 -43.06 25.91 11.41
N ARG A 52 -44.37 25.85 11.18
CA ARG A 52 -45.14 24.61 10.98
C ARG A 52 -44.69 23.89 9.70
N LYS A 53 -44.60 22.57 9.82
CA LYS A 53 -44.68 21.56 8.75
C LYS A 53 -45.72 21.93 7.68
N LYS A 54 -45.31 21.89 6.41
CA LYS A 54 -46.18 21.40 5.33
C LYS A 54 -45.90 19.91 5.17
N GLU A 55 -46.94 19.11 5.36
CA GLU A 55 -46.96 17.72 4.93
C GLU A 55 -46.90 17.67 3.40
N ASN A 56 -46.01 16.83 2.87
CA ASN A 56 -46.28 16.08 1.65
C ASN A 56 -45.54 14.75 1.76
N GLY A 57 -46.29 13.67 1.55
CA GLY A 57 -45.88 12.31 1.82
C GLY A 57 -44.78 11.83 0.87
N GLY A 58 -43.78 11.19 1.47
CA GLY A 58 -42.80 10.33 0.83
C GLY A 58 -42.19 9.46 1.92
N ARG A 59 -42.43 8.15 1.87
CA ARG A 59 -41.90 7.17 2.83
C ARG A 59 -40.37 7.25 2.86
N PRO A 60 -39.71 7.39 4.02
CA PRO A 60 -38.29 7.11 4.12
C PRO A 60 -38.09 5.59 4.25
N ARG A 61 -37.29 5.03 3.34
CA ARG A 61 -36.68 3.71 3.53
C ARG A 61 -35.70 3.83 4.69
N SER A 62 -35.92 3.03 5.73
CA SER A 62 -35.02 2.88 6.85
C SER A 62 -33.75 2.15 6.40
N SER A 63 -32.61 2.83 6.46
CA SER A 63 -31.29 2.19 6.52
C SER A 63 -31.14 1.57 7.90
N GLY A 64 -31.52 0.30 8.00
CA GLY A 64 -31.31 -0.53 9.17
C GLY A 64 -30.30 -1.62 8.84
N SER A 65 -29.12 -1.54 9.45
CA SER A 65 -28.28 -2.65 9.91
C SER A 65 -28.64 -4.03 9.34
N ILE A 66 -27.99 -4.43 8.25
CA ILE A 66 -28.01 -5.81 7.76
C ILE A 66 -26.68 -6.47 8.16
N PHE A 67 -26.57 -6.88 9.42
CA PHE A 67 -25.71 -7.98 9.86
C PHE A 67 -26.29 -8.52 11.18
N ALA A 68 -27.49 -9.09 11.08
CA ALA A 68 -28.13 -9.84 12.17
C ALA A 68 -29.10 -10.85 11.58
N ARG A 69 -28.58 -11.91 10.93
CA ARG A 69 -29.39 -13.08 10.58
C ARG A 69 -28.55 -14.34 10.31
N LEU A 70 -27.84 -14.82 11.32
CA LEU A 70 -27.27 -16.17 11.29
C LEU A 70 -27.21 -16.82 12.67
N LEU A 71 -28.31 -16.76 13.43
CA LEU A 71 -28.56 -17.66 14.57
C LEU A 71 -30.07 -17.86 14.75
N SER A 72 -30.63 -18.84 14.06
CA SER A 72 -31.84 -19.54 14.52
C SER A 72 -31.91 -20.90 13.84
N GLY A 73 -31.93 -21.94 14.67
CA GLY A 73 -31.74 -23.33 14.29
C GLY A 73 -32.80 -23.90 13.36
N GLY A 74 -32.38 -24.97 12.68
CA GLY A 74 -33.24 -25.94 12.03
C GLY A 74 -32.64 -27.32 12.29
N ASP A 75 -33.32 -28.09 13.12
CA ASP A 75 -33.05 -29.50 13.40
C ASP A 75 -32.97 -30.30 12.09
N PHE A 76 -31.97 -31.18 11.96
CA PHE A 76 -32.02 -32.26 11.00
C PHE A 76 -31.78 -33.60 11.70
N ASP A 77 -32.84 -34.39 11.67
CA ASP A 77 -33.02 -35.68 12.31
C ASP A 77 -32.22 -36.77 11.60
N THR A 78 -31.76 -37.72 12.40
CA THR A 78 -30.95 -38.88 12.03
C THR A 78 -31.79 -39.94 11.32
N GLY A 79 -31.39 -40.33 10.11
CA GLY A 79 -31.99 -41.45 9.37
C GLY A 79 -30.93 -42.37 8.78
N THR A 80 -30.58 -43.42 9.52
CA THR A 80 -29.82 -44.58 9.05
C THR A 80 -30.56 -45.31 7.94
N GLN A 81 -29.94 -45.48 6.77
CA GLN A 81 -30.10 -46.68 5.95
C GLN A 81 -28.77 -47.05 5.26
N ASP A 82 -28.35 -48.28 5.53
CA ASP A 82 -27.38 -49.06 4.77
C ASP A 82 -27.63 -48.95 3.26
N LEU A 83 -26.56 -48.99 2.46
CA LEU A 83 -26.41 -50.00 1.41
C LEU A 83 -24.96 -50.00 0.89
N ALA A 84 -24.34 -51.16 1.09
CA ALA A 84 -23.06 -51.54 0.54
C ALA A 84 -23.10 -51.64 -0.99
N GLY A 85 -21.98 -51.30 -1.64
CA GLY A 85 -21.64 -51.84 -2.95
C GLY A 85 -21.03 -50.83 -3.92
N LEU A 86 -19.71 -50.67 -3.88
CA LEU A 86 -18.88 -50.66 -5.10
C LEU A 86 -17.40 -50.81 -4.74
N GLY A 87 -16.91 -52.04 -4.81
CA GLY A 87 -15.50 -52.37 -4.77
C GLY A 87 -15.06 -52.94 -6.13
N ASP A 88 -13.88 -52.49 -6.53
CA ASP A 88 -12.97 -53.07 -7.53
C ASP A 88 -13.36 -53.07 -9.01
N ARG A 89 -12.53 -52.36 -9.80
CA ARG A 89 -11.59 -53.01 -10.73
C ARG A 89 -10.67 -51.97 -11.39
N ILE A 90 -9.44 -51.87 -10.87
CA ILE A 90 -8.27 -51.37 -11.61
C ILE A 90 -7.38 -52.57 -11.90
N THR A 91 -7.09 -52.82 -13.18
CA THR A 91 -5.83 -53.35 -13.75
C THR A 91 -6.07 -53.83 -15.18
N GLY A 92 -5.27 -53.36 -16.16
CA GLY A 92 -5.47 -53.82 -17.54
C GLY A 92 -4.66 -53.21 -18.68
N ARG A 93 -3.34 -53.04 -18.51
CA ARG A 93 -2.29 -53.36 -19.50
C ARG A 93 -2.30 -52.74 -20.92
N ALA A 94 -1.18 -52.06 -21.20
CA ALA A 94 -0.69 -51.59 -22.49
C ALA A 94 -0.51 -52.67 -23.58
N ARG A 95 -0.68 -52.25 -24.86
CA ARG A 95 -0.13 -52.74 -26.15
C ARG A 95 -0.85 -51.94 -27.26
N GLY A 96 -0.28 -51.50 -28.37
CA GLY A 96 1.04 -51.60 -28.96
C GLY A 96 1.04 -50.82 -30.28
N VAL A 97 2.21 -50.29 -30.64
CA VAL A 97 2.49 -49.55 -31.87
C VAL A 97 2.36 -50.47 -33.09
N ARG A 98 1.75 -49.98 -34.18
CA ARG A 98 1.94 -50.56 -35.53
C ARG A 98 2.23 -49.48 -36.56
N CYS A 99 3.43 -49.64 -37.12
CA CYS A 99 4.02 -48.93 -38.24
C CYS A 99 3.35 -49.40 -39.55
N GLY A 100 2.90 -48.46 -40.38
CA GLY A 100 2.45 -48.72 -41.76
C GLY A 100 3.34 -47.96 -42.75
N ARG A 101 4.07 -48.69 -43.59
CA ARG A 101 4.84 -48.18 -44.74
C ARG A 101 3.93 -48.11 -45.96
N GLY A 102 4.04 -47.03 -46.74
CA GLY A 102 3.47 -46.93 -48.08
C GLY A 102 4.21 -45.87 -48.91
N LEU A 103 4.82 -46.32 -50.01
CA LEU A 103 5.39 -45.56 -51.14
C LEU A 103 4.46 -44.41 -51.55
N GLY A 104 4.86 -43.23 -52.01
CA GLY A 104 5.97 -42.87 -52.90
C GLY A 104 5.36 -42.09 -54.08
N ALA A 105 5.62 -40.78 -54.17
CA ALA A 105 5.38 -40.00 -55.38
C ALA A 105 6.25 -38.73 -55.35
N LEU A 106 7.27 -38.73 -56.22
CA LEU A 106 8.05 -37.57 -56.61
C LEU A 106 7.15 -36.59 -57.37
N PHE A 107 7.08 -35.33 -56.96
CA PHE A 107 6.73 -34.23 -57.86
C PHE A 107 7.84 -33.17 -57.79
N VAL A 108 8.61 -33.10 -58.87
CA VAL A 108 9.51 -31.99 -59.17
C VAL A 108 8.65 -30.90 -59.80
N GLY A 109 8.61 -29.73 -59.17
CA GLY A 109 7.94 -28.52 -59.68
C GLY A 109 8.82 -27.30 -59.42
N VAL A 110 9.33 -26.73 -60.50
CA VAL A 110 10.30 -25.62 -60.57
C VAL A 110 9.58 -24.26 -60.48
N VAL A 111 10.07 -23.42 -59.54
CA VAL A 111 10.24 -21.95 -59.57
C VAL A 111 9.07 -21.04 -59.96
N PHE A 112 8.68 -20.14 -59.04
CA PHE A 112 8.59 -18.70 -59.33
C PHE A 112 9.01 -17.89 -58.09
N GLY A 113 9.98 -17.01 -58.28
CA GLY A 113 10.45 -16.09 -57.25
C GLY A 113 9.49 -14.93 -57.06
N THR A 114 9.18 -14.65 -55.80
CA THR A 114 8.78 -13.33 -55.30
C THR A 114 9.58 -13.10 -54.02
N LEU A 115 10.70 -12.39 -54.18
CA LEU A 115 11.39 -11.78 -53.04
C LEU A 115 10.50 -10.63 -52.56
N ALA A 116 9.56 -10.95 -51.67
CA ALA A 116 8.79 -9.94 -50.96
C ALA A 116 9.75 -9.23 -50.00
N VAL A 117 10.25 -8.08 -50.42
CA VAL A 117 10.77 -7.07 -49.48
C VAL A 117 9.56 -6.60 -48.69
N LEU A 118 9.35 -7.24 -47.53
CA LEU A 118 8.44 -6.71 -46.53
C LEU A 118 9.04 -5.35 -46.11
N PRO A 119 8.31 -4.23 -46.21
CA PRO A 119 8.72 -3.06 -45.47
C PRO A 119 8.73 -3.49 -44.00
N ALA A 120 9.87 -3.32 -43.35
CA ALA A 120 9.92 -3.25 -41.90
C ALA A 120 8.95 -2.11 -41.52
N GLY A 121 7.71 -2.48 -41.23
CA GLY A 121 6.80 -1.59 -40.57
C GLY A 121 7.46 -1.28 -39.24
N CYS A 122 7.83 -0.02 -39.04
CA CYS A 122 7.83 0.55 -37.72
C CYS A 122 6.37 0.49 -37.24
N GLY A 123 5.94 -0.69 -36.79
CA GLY A 123 4.82 -0.79 -35.89
C GLY A 123 5.32 -0.17 -34.59
N PHE A 124 4.74 0.96 -34.21
CA PHE A 124 4.82 1.44 -32.85
C PHE A 124 4.34 0.27 -31.97
N GLY A 125 5.26 -0.27 -31.17
CA GLY A 125 5.01 -1.39 -30.27
C GLY A 125 4.17 -0.94 -29.07
N GLY A 126 3.46 -1.91 -28.48
CA GLY A 126 2.77 -1.73 -27.21
C GLY A 126 1.24 -1.66 -27.30
N GLN A 127 0.58 -2.75 -27.72
CA GLN A 127 -0.68 -3.12 -27.06
C GLN A 127 -0.45 -4.49 -26.43
N GLY A 128 0.57 -4.51 -25.57
CA GLY A 128 1.19 -5.72 -25.01
C GLY A 128 0.44 -6.25 -23.80
N GLN A 129 0.74 -7.50 -23.45
CA GLN A 129 0.45 -8.01 -22.12
C GLN A 129 1.39 -7.32 -21.14
N ILE A 130 0.85 -6.87 -20.02
CA ILE A 130 1.61 -6.28 -18.91
C ILE A 130 1.28 -7.06 -17.64
N THR A 131 2.27 -7.31 -16.80
CA THR A 131 2.11 -8.00 -15.52
C THR A 131 2.46 -7.04 -14.37
N LEU A 132 1.47 -6.72 -13.55
CA LEU A 132 1.62 -5.88 -12.36
C LEU A 132 1.80 -6.78 -11.14
N GLY A 133 2.95 -6.66 -10.48
CA GLY A 133 3.20 -7.31 -9.20
C GLY A 133 2.50 -6.57 -8.07
N TYR A 134 1.88 -7.31 -7.15
CA TYR A 134 1.23 -6.70 -5.98
C TYR A 134 1.23 -7.61 -4.74
N LEU A 135 1.03 -6.98 -3.58
CA LEU A 135 0.77 -7.59 -2.27
C LEU A 135 -0.70 -7.33 -1.88
N LEU A 136 -1.22 -8.06 -0.90
CA LEU A 136 -2.57 -7.84 -0.36
C LEU A 136 -2.68 -6.63 0.57
N TRP A 137 -1.85 -5.60 0.36
CA TRP A 137 -2.02 -4.32 1.03
C TRP A 137 -3.06 -3.53 0.24
N ASP A 138 -4.11 -3.08 0.91
CA ASP A 138 -5.31 -2.54 0.26
C ASP A 138 -4.98 -1.39 -0.72
N GLU A 139 -4.02 -0.53 -0.40
CA GLU A 139 -3.56 0.54 -1.28
C GLU A 139 -2.87 0.02 -2.56
N ASN A 140 -2.12 -1.08 -2.43
CA ASN A 140 -1.46 -1.71 -3.58
C ASN A 140 -2.48 -2.44 -4.46
N VAL A 141 -3.44 -3.14 -3.86
CA VAL A 141 -4.58 -3.73 -4.58
C VAL A 141 -5.31 -2.62 -5.33
N ALA A 142 -5.70 -1.54 -4.65
CA ALA A 142 -6.40 -0.41 -5.24
C ALA A 142 -5.66 0.17 -6.45
N ASN A 143 -4.36 0.46 -6.33
CA ASN A 143 -3.56 1.00 -7.43
C ASN A 143 -3.42 0.02 -8.60
N SER A 144 -3.22 -1.27 -8.30
CA SER A 144 -3.02 -2.31 -9.33
C SER A 144 -4.26 -2.48 -10.20
N TYR A 145 -5.43 -2.54 -9.57
CA TYR A 145 -6.70 -2.62 -10.28
C TYR A 145 -7.06 -1.31 -10.99
N LEU A 146 -6.75 -0.15 -10.39
CA LEU A 146 -6.94 1.15 -11.05
C LEU A 146 -6.14 1.25 -12.34
N ILE A 147 -4.84 0.93 -12.31
CA ILE A 147 -4.00 0.95 -13.50
C ILE A 147 -4.46 -0.08 -14.53
N ARG A 148 -4.84 -1.30 -14.10
CA ARG A 148 -5.44 -2.30 -14.99
C ARG A 148 -6.64 -1.73 -15.74
N VAL A 149 -7.65 -1.23 -15.01
CA VAL A 149 -8.87 -0.70 -15.61
C VAL A 149 -8.57 0.45 -16.56
N LEU A 150 -7.65 1.37 -16.20
CA LEU A 150 -7.27 2.47 -17.08
C LEU A 150 -6.59 1.98 -18.38
N LEU A 151 -5.65 1.02 -18.29
CA LEU A 151 -4.97 0.47 -19.46
C LEU A 151 -5.93 -0.29 -20.38
N GLU A 152 -6.81 -1.11 -19.82
CA GLU A 152 -7.79 -1.88 -20.58
C GLU A 152 -8.85 -0.97 -21.21
N ASP A 153 -9.50 -0.11 -20.43
CA ASP A 153 -10.66 0.66 -20.88
C ASP A 153 -10.28 1.87 -21.74
N GLU A 154 -9.14 2.54 -21.48
CA GLU A 154 -8.74 3.77 -22.20
C GLU A 154 -7.76 3.51 -23.35
N PHE A 155 -6.93 2.46 -23.25
CA PHE A 155 -5.82 2.20 -24.19
C PHE A 155 -5.94 0.84 -24.90
N GLY A 156 -6.92 0.02 -24.53
CA GLY A 156 -7.24 -1.22 -25.23
C GLY A 156 -6.24 -2.34 -25.00
N TYR A 157 -5.58 -2.38 -23.84
CA TYR A 157 -4.73 -3.51 -23.46
C TYR A 157 -5.55 -4.79 -23.41
N GLU A 158 -5.08 -5.86 -24.07
CA GLU A 158 -5.82 -7.13 -24.14
C GLU A 158 -5.74 -7.92 -22.84
N ASN A 159 -4.66 -7.76 -22.08
CA ASN A 159 -4.43 -8.46 -20.82
C ASN A 159 -3.49 -7.66 -19.91
N VAL A 160 -4.03 -7.19 -18.79
CA VAL A 160 -3.23 -6.71 -17.67
C VAL A 160 -3.31 -7.76 -16.55
N GLU A 161 -2.25 -8.56 -16.43
CA GLU A 161 -2.15 -9.60 -15.42
C GLU A 161 -1.77 -9.01 -14.07
N LEU A 162 -2.44 -9.43 -13.00
CA LEU A 162 -2.09 -9.06 -11.63
C LEU A 162 -1.44 -10.27 -10.95
N GLN A 163 -0.13 -10.19 -10.71
CA GLN A 163 0.62 -11.27 -10.08
C GLN A 163 0.81 -10.97 -8.60
N ARG A 164 0.08 -11.71 -7.76
CA ARG A 164 0.19 -11.62 -6.31
C ARG A 164 1.48 -12.28 -5.81
N SER A 165 2.17 -11.59 -4.91
CA SER A 165 3.21 -12.18 -4.06
C SER A 165 2.71 -12.40 -2.63
N GLU A 166 3.24 -13.41 -1.96
CA GLU A 166 2.88 -13.73 -0.56
C GLU A 166 3.84 -13.10 0.46
N LYS A 167 4.99 -12.58 -0.02
CA LYS A 167 6.02 -11.97 0.81
C LYS A 167 6.58 -10.75 0.12
N VAL A 168 7.07 -9.80 0.92
CA VAL A 168 7.67 -8.56 0.41
C VAL A 168 8.89 -8.83 -0.49
N PRO A 169 9.87 -9.69 -0.12
CA PRO A 169 11.03 -9.91 -0.98
C PRO A 169 10.66 -10.51 -2.35
N ASP A 170 9.68 -11.43 -2.36
CA ASP A 170 9.26 -12.15 -3.57
C ASP A 170 8.76 -11.18 -4.66
N VAL A 171 8.09 -10.06 -4.31
CA VAL A 171 7.63 -9.09 -5.32
C VAL A 171 8.79 -8.29 -5.92
N PHE A 172 9.81 -7.95 -5.14
CA PHE A 172 10.99 -7.26 -5.66
C PHE A 172 11.83 -8.18 -6.55
N ASP A 173 11.97 -9.46 -6.16
CA ASP A 173 12.64 -10.47 -6.97
C ASP A 173 11.91 -10.67 -8.30
N ALA A 174 10.58 -10.76 -8.29
CA ALA A 174 9.78 -10.91 -9.51
C ALA A 174 9.97 -9.73 -10.49
N VAL A 175 10.06 -8.48 -10.00
CA VAL A 175 10.37 -7.32 -10.85
C VAL A 175 11.80 -7.39 -11.37
N ALA A 176 12.77 -7.75 -10.52
CA ALA A 176 14.18 -7.84 -10.89
C ALA A 176 14.46 -8.97 -11.91
N GLU A 177 13.68 -10.04 -11.87
CA GLU A 177 13.76 -11.17 -12.80
C GLU A 177 12.93 -10.95 -14.08
N GLY A 178 12.09 -9.91 -14.09
CA GLY A 178 11.21 -9.58 -15.21
C GLY A 178 9.99 -10.51 -15.32
N GLU A 179 9.64 -11.22 -14.25
CA GLU A 179 8.38 -11.98 -14.15
C GLU A 179 7.19 -11.03 -14.04
N THR A 180 7.38 -9.91 -13.34
CA THR A 180 6.44 -8.79 -13.31
C THR A 180 7.09 -7.55 -13.88
N ASP A 181 6.34 -6.73 -14.62
CA ASP A 181 6.85 -5.49 -15.20
C ASP A 181 7.01 -4.39 -14.16
N VAL A 182 6.04 -4.26 -13.25
CA VAL A 182 5.93 -3.13 -12.33
C VAL A 182 5.38 -3.57 -10.98
N PHE A 183 5.96 -3.05 -9.90
CA PHE A 183 5.42 -3.06 -8.53
C PHE A 183 5.22 -1.62 -8.07
N MET A 184 4.00 -1.26 -7.70
CA MET A 184 3.62 0.13 -7.42
C MET A 184 3.67 0.50 -5.94
N ASP A 185 4.18 -0.35 -5.05
CA ASP A 185 4.08 -0.11 -3.61
C ASP A 185 5.40 -0.28 -2.85
N ALA A 186 6.45 0.34 -3.37
CA ALA A 186 7.73 0.40 -2.66
C ALA A 186 7.73 1.52 -1.62
N TRP A 187 7.58 1.13 -0.34
CA TRP A 187 7.68 2.01 0.82
C TRP A 187 9.15 2.37 1.10
N MET A 188 9.56 3.60 0.78
CA MET A 188 10.94 4.06 0.92
C MET A 188 11.11 5.00 2.12
N PRO A 189 12.21 4.89 2.90
CA PRO A 189 13.39 4.04 2.69
C PRO A 189 13.30 2.57 3.15
N ASN A 190 12.18 2.10 3.74
CA ASN A 190 12.09 0.74 4.29
C ASN A 190 12.45 -0.37 3.29
N HIS A 191 12.01 -0.25 2.04
CA HIS A 191 12.28 -1.23 0.98
C HIS A 191 13.56 -0.95 0.18
N ARG A 192 14.39 0.00 0.62
CA ARG A 192 15.61 0.37 -0.10
C ARG A 192 16.59 -0.80 -0.25
N GLN A 193 16.66 -1.68 0.74
CA GLN A 193 17.51 -2.86 0.67
C GLN A 193 17.17 -3.76 -0.52
N PHE A 194 15.89 -3.97 -0.82
CA PHE A 194 15.45 -4.82 -1.94
C PHE A 194 15.79 -4.17 -3.28
N VAL A 195 15.60 -2.86 -3.39
CA VAL A 195 15.99 -2.09 -4.58
C VAL A 195 17.51 -2.13 -4.80
N ASP A 196 18.28 -1.92 -3.73
CA ASP A 196 19.75 -1.91 -3.81
C ASP A 196 20.31 -3.30 -4.15
N GLU A 197 19.70 -4.38 -3.64
CA GLU A 197 20.03 -5.78 -3.98
C GLU A 197 19.69 -6.12 -5.44
N ALA A 198 18.54 -5.65 -5.93
CA ALA A 198 18.14 -5.81 -7.33
C ALA A 198 19.05 -5.03 -8.29
N GLY A 199 19.64 -3.93 -7.83
CA GLY A 199 20.69 -3.19 -8.52
C GLY A 199 20.23 -2.62 -9.86
N ASP A 200 20.97 -2.89 -10.93
CA ASP A 200 20.68 -2.37 -12.26
C ASP A 200 19.59 -3.15 -13.00
N LYS A 201 18.89 -4.09 -12.36
CA LYS A 201 17.79 -4.85 -12.95
C LYS A 201 16.45 -4.15 -12.81
N VAL A 202 16.35 -3.16 -11.92
CA VAL A 202 15.12 -2.41 -11.64
C VAL A 202 15.35 -0.92 -11.75
N GLU A 203 14.26 -0.20 -11.94
CA GLU A 203 14.22 1.25 -12.04
C GLU A 203 13.17 1.77 -11.07
N VAL A 204 13.57 2.67 -10.15
CA VAL A 204 12.63 3.32 -9.23
C VAL A 204 12.16 4.63 -9.82
N TYR A 205 10.86 4.81 -9.92
CA TYR A 205 10.29 6.08 -10.36
C TYR A 205 10.53 7.14 -9.30
N ARG A 206 11.06 8.28 -9.76
CA ARG A 206 11.57 9.34 -8.88
C ARG A 206 10.50 9.92 -7.98
N GLU A 207 9.32 10.18 -8.54
CA GLU A 207 8.25 10.84 -7.82
C GLU A 207 7.37 9.79 -7.12
N PRO A 208 7.02 10.00 -5.84
CA PRO A 208 6.09 9.12 -5.17
C PRO A 208 4.68 9.29 -5.74
N TRP A 209 3.91 8.21 -5.77
CA TRP A 209 2.53 8.30 -6.23
C TRP A 209 1.57 8.76 -5.14
N TYR A 210 1.89 8.54 -3.87
CA TYR A 210 1.04 8.97 -2.76
C TYR A 210 1.37 10.39 -2.31
N GLU A 211 0.37 11.27 -2.37
CA GLU A 211 0.42 12.67 -1.94
C GLU A 211 -0.10 12.80 -0.50
N GLY A 212 0.72 12.37 0.45
CA GLY A 212 0.37 12.48 1.86
C GLY A 212 1.52 12.15 2.79
N LYS A 213 1.25 12.30 4.08
CA LYS A 213 2.18 11.87 5.13
C LYS A 213 1.74 10.49 5.61
N THR A 214 2.54 9.49 5.32
CA THR A 214 2.33 8.13 5.82
C THR A 214 2.58 8.05 7.32
N VAL A 215 1.95 7.04 7.92
CA VAL A 215 2.16 6.64 9.32
C VAL A 215 2.27 5.12 9.30
N PHE A 216 3.17 4.53 10.07
CA PHE A 216 3.33 3.09 10.17
C PHE A 216 3.79 2.74 11.57
N GLY A 217 3.28 1.67 12.17
CA GLY A 217 3.71 1.29 13.52
C GLY A 217 2.89 0.20 14.18
N VAL A 218 3.22 -0.07 15.44
CA VAL A 218 2.42 -0.94 16.32
C VAL A 218 1.21 -0.16 16.82
N ALA A 219 0.03 -0.77 16.80
CA ALA A 219 -1.23 -0.16 17.18
C ALA A 219 -2.04 -1.05 18.13
N VAL A 220 -2.95 -0.40 18.86
CA VAL A 220 -3.96 -1.05 19.71
C VAL A 220 -5.32 -0.36 19.56
N PRO A 221 -6.44 -1.08 19.67
CA PRO A 221 -7.77 -0.47 19.74
C PRO A 221 -7.89 0.55 20.89
N ASN A 222 -8.63 1.65 20.70
CA ASN A 222 -8.67 2.73 21.69
C ASN A 222 -9.34 2.37 23.01
N TYR A 223 -10.12 1.28 23.04
CA TYR A 223 -10.70 0.74 24.26
C TYR A 223 -9.68 0.05 25.18
N MET A 224 -8.44 -0.18 24.72
CA MET A 224 -7.34 -0.63 25.57
C MET A 224 -6.73 0.57 26.31
N GLU A 225 -7.45 1.05 27.32
CA GLU A 225 -7.06 2.23 28.10
C GLU A 225 -5.70 2.04 28.80
N GLY A 226 -4.88 3.09 28.81
CA GLY A 226 -3.58 3.11 29.51
C GLY A 226 -2.39 2.57 28.72
N ILE A 227 -2.60 2.11 27.47
CA ILE A 227 -1.53 1.68 26.57
C ILE A 227 -1.27 2.78 25.54
N GLU A 228 -0.22 3.59 25.73
CA GLU A 228 0.10 4.73 24.85
C GLU A 228 1.47 4.59 24.16
N THR A 229 2.31 3.71 24.70
CA THR A 229 3.65 3.42 24.22
C THR A 229 3.84 1.92 24.04
N ILE A 230 4.79 1.50 23.20
CA ILE A 230 5.17 0.09 23.04
C ILE A 230 5.57 -0.52 24.39
N GLY A 231 6.19 0.28 25.28
CA GLY A 231 6.60 -0.16 26.61
C GLY A 231 5.44 -0.45 27.57
N ASP A 232 4.26 0.16 27.36
CA ASP A 232 3.10 -0.08 28.21
C ASP A 232 2.54 -1.50 28.05
N LEU A 233 2.81 -2.14 26.91
CA LEU A 233 2.49 -3.56 26.66
C LEU A 233 3.18 -4.51 27.65
N LYS A 234 4.25 -4.08 28.32
CA LYS A 234 4.87 -4.88 29.38
C LYS A 234 3.93 -5.08 30.58
N SER A 235 3.01 -4.14 30.79
CA SER A 235 2.07 -4.17 31.91
C SER A 235 0.73 -4.83 31.56
N SER A 236 0.54 -5.23 30.30
CA SER A 236 -0.62 -6.04 29.88
C SER A 236 -0.32 -7.54 29.99
N GLU A 237 -1.37 -8.36 29.84
CA GLU A 237 -1.21 -9.81 29.76
C GLU A 237 -0.30 -10.18 28.58
N PRO A 238 0.56 -11.21 28.73
CA PRO A 238 1.35 -11.75 27.62
C PRO A 238 0.49 -12.01 26.40
N GLY A 239 1.03 -11.73 25.21
CA GLY A 239 0.20 -11.74 24.01
C GLY A 239 0.95 -11.87 22.71
N MET A 240 0.22 -11.64 21.63
CA MET A 240 0.77 -11.63 20.27
C MET A 240 0.68 -10.23 19.70
N ILE A 241 1.70 -9.85 18.93
CA ILE A 241 1.62 -8.73 18.00
C ILE A 241 1.29 -9.35 16.65
N THR A 242 0.09 -9.11 16.14
CA THR A 242 -0.33 -9.62 14.83
C THR A 242 0.25 -8.72 13.75
N GLY A 243 1.18 -9.28 12.98
CA GLY A 243 1.76 -8.63 11.82
C GLY A 243 0.90 -8.80 10.57
N ILE A 244 1.57 -8.63 9.45
CA ILE A 244 1.06 -8.74 8.08
C ILE A 244 2.02 -9.65 7.29
N GLU A 245 2.13 -9.46 5.98
CA GLU A 245 2.93 -10.25 5.06
C GLU A 245 4.40 -10.39 5.53
N PRO A 246 4.97 -11.61 5.46
CA PRO A 246 6.37 -11.83 5.79
C PRO A 246 7.33 -10.93 4.99
N GLY A 247 8.37 -10.46 5.66
CA GLY A 247 9.38 -9.55 5.09
C GLY A 247 9.03 -8.06 5.15
N ALA A 248 7.88 -7.68 5.72
CA ALA A 248 7.60 -6.29 6.03
C ALA A 248 8.66 -5.72 6.98
N THR A 249 9.34 -4.64 6.59
CA THR A 249 10.51 -4.11 7.32
C THR A 249 10.23 -3.77 8.78
N LEU A 250 9.04 -3.24 9.08
CA LEU A 250 8.65 -2.92 10.46
C LEU A 250 8.54 -4.18 11.32
N MET A 251 8.01 -5.28 10.78
CA MET A 251 7.88 -6.55 11.50
C MET A 251 9.25 -7.09 11.92
N GLU A 252 10.26 -6.99 11.06
CA GLU A 252 11.63 -7.34 11.43
C GLU A 252 12.12 -6.51 12.62
N LYS A 253 11.88 -5.19 12.62
CA LYS A 253 12.27 -4.32 13.75
C LYS A 253 11.48 -4.61 15.01
N ILE A 254 10.19 -4.94 14.90
CA ILE A 254 9.37 -5.33 16.06
C ILE A 254 9.97 -6.58 16.73
N GLY A 255 10.18 -7.64 15.95
CA GLY A 255 10.64 -8.92 16.46
C GLY A 255 12.09 -8.90 16.95
N GLN A 256 13.00 -8.28 16.18
CA GLN A 256 14.43 -8.28 16.50
C GLN A 256 14.84 -7.22 17.51
N ASN A 257 14.10 -6.10 17.59
CA ASN A 257 14.48 -4.95 18.43
C ASN A 257 13.42 -4.59 19.46
N ALA A 258 12.20 -4.25 19.06
CA ALA A 258 11.20 -3.69 19.99
C ALA A 258 10.85 -4.67 21.11
N VAL A 259 10.51 -5.92 20.77
CA VAL A 259 10.17 -6.95 21.76
C VAL A 259 11.31 -7.16 22.78
N PRO A 260 12.58 -7.41 22.36
CA PRO A 260 13.70 -7.53 23.30
C PRO A 260 14.02 -6.25 24.09
N GLN A 261 14.06 -5.08 23.44
CA GLN A 261 14.49 -3.84 24.09
C GLN A 261 13.49 -3.33 25.12
N TYR A 262 12.20 -3.57 24.91
CA TYR A 262 11.15 -3.26 25.88
C TYR A 262 10.95 -4.38 26.91
N ASP A 263 11.58 -5.55 26.72
CA ASP A 263 11.42 -6.72 27.59
C ASP A 263 9.93 -7.09 27.70
N LEU A 264 9.31 -7.25 26.53
CA LEU A 264 7.89 -7.58 26.38
C LEU A 264 7.70 -9.10 26.43
N ASP A 265 6.68 -9.55 27.16
CA ASP A 265 6.16 -10.92 27.10
C ASP A 265 5.24 -11.11 25.87
N TYR A 266 5.69 -10.63 24.70
CA TYR A 266 4.95 -10.69 23.45
C TYR A 266 5.74 -11.41 22.37
N SER A 267 5.04 -12.15 21.51
CA SER A 267 5.61 -12.70 20.28
C SER A 267 4.99 -12.03 19.06
N LEU A 268 5.81 -11.68 18.07
CA LEU A 268 5.33 -11.29 16.75
C LEU A 268 4.85 -12.53 15.99
N VAL A 269 3.67 -12.44 15.38
CA VAL A 269 3.11 -13.47 14.50
C VAL A 269 2.91 -12.88 13.12
N GLU A 270 3.48 -13.52 12.10
CA GLU A 270 3.25 -13.16 10.70
C GLU A 270 1.85 -13.62 10.26
N ALA A 271 1.18 -12.82 9.44
CA ALA A 271 -0.16 -13.09 8.94
C ALA A 271 -0.30 -12.59 7.50
N SER A 272 -1.50 -12.69 6.91
CA SER A 272 -1.83 -11.83 5.77
C SER A 272 -2.57 -10.60 6.27
N THR A 273 -2.53 -9.51 5.52
CA THR A 273 -3.29 -8.29 5.81
C THR A 273 -4.80 -8.58 6.01
N PRO A 274 -5.48 -9.36 5.15
CA PRO A 274 -6.88 -9.74 5.41
C PRO A 274 -7.11 -10.53 6.69
N ALA A 275 -6.18 -11.42 7.06
CA ALA A 275 -6.28 -12.18 8.31
C ALA A 275 -6.11 -11.27 9.54
N MET A 276 -5.18 -10.32 9.47
CA MET A 276 -4.99 -9.30 10.51
C MET A 276 -6.25 -8.43 10.67
N LEU A 277 -6.84 -7.97 9.56
CA LEU A 277 -8.05 -7.15 9.56
C LEU A 277 -9.28 -7.92 10.09
N LEU A 278 -9.38 -9.22 9.82
CA LEU A 278 -10.44 -10.06 10.39
C LEU A 278 -10.31 -10.18 11.92
N GLU A 279 -9.10 -10.36 12.45
CA GLU A 279 -8.88 -10.37 13.90
C GLU A 279 -9.12 -8.98 14.52
N LEU A 280 -8.78 -7.89 13.81
CA LEU A 280 -9.12 -6.53 14.23
C LEU A 280 -10.65 -6.36 14.36
N GLN A 281 -11.40 -6.77 13.33
CA GLN A 281 -12.87 -6.70 13.34
C GLN A 281 -13.45 -7.47 14.53
N LYS A 282 -12.98 -8.70 14.75
CA LYS A 282 -13.40 -9.55 15.87
C LYS A 282 -13.05 -8.90 17.21
N ALA A 283 -11.85 -8.33 17.35
CA ALA A 283 -11.42 -7.63 18.55
C ALA A 283 -12.39 -6.49 18.90
N TYR A 284 -12.82 -5.68 17.93
CA TYR A 284 -13.85 -4.65 18.17
C TYR A 284 -15.22 -5.21 18.53
N SER A 285 -15.65 -6.29 17.87
CA SER A 285 -16.94 -6.93 18.14
C SER A 285 -17.01 -7.47 19.58
N MET A 286 -15.91 -8.08 20.04
CA MET A 286 -15.82 -8.76 21.34
C MET A 286 -15.19 -7.90 22.43
N ARG A 287 -14.63 -6.75 22.08
CA ARG A 287 -13.78 -5.89 22.93
C ARG A 287 -12.60 -6.64 23.53
N GLU A 288 -12.00 -7.53 22.74
CA GLU A 288 -10.82 -8.31 23.14
C GLU A 288 -9.53 -7.46 22.99
N PRO A 289 -8.54 -7.62 23.88
CA PRO A 289 -7.23 -7.00 23.68
C PRO A 289 -6.60 -7.46 22.36
N PHE A 290 -6.07 -6.52 21.59
CA PHE A 290 -5.45 -6.80 20.30
C PHE A 290 -4.30 -5.82 20.04
N VAL A 291 -3.15 -6.35 19.65
CA VAL A 291 -1.96 -5.56 19.29
C VAL A 291 -1.57 -5.97 17.88
N PHE A 292 -1.44 -5.00 16.98
CA PHE A 292 -1.28 -5.27 15.56
C PHE A 292 -0.41 -4.24 14.87
N VAL A 293 0.04 -4.55 13.66
CA VAL A 293 0.71 -3.58 12.78
C VAL A 293 -0.35 -2.81 11.99
N ALA A 294 -0.24 -1.49 11.98
CA ALA A 294 -1.15 -0.59 11.25
C ALA A 294 -0.35 0.44 10.44
N TRP A 295 -0.93 0.93 9.35
CA TRP A 295 -0.35 1.97 8.50
C TRP A 295 -1.41 2.93 7.93
N SER A 296 -0.93 4.02 7.34
CA SER A 296 -1.69 4.99 6.56
C SER A 296 -0.88 5.40 5.31
N PRO A 297 -1.52 5.55 4.13
CA PRO A 297 -2.97 5.49 3.89
C PRO A 297 -3.51 4.05 4.02
N HIS A 298 -4.67 3.91 4.66
CA HIS A 298 -5.43 2.65 4.73
C HIS A 298 -6.82 2.93 5.34
N TRP A 299 -7.88 2.29 4.82
CA TRP A 299 -9.27 2.47 5.24
C TRP A 299 -9.51 2.14 6.70
N MET A 300 -8.69 1.26 7.29
CA MET A 300 -8.77 0.90 8.71
C MET A 300 -8.75 2.14 9.63
N ASN A 301 -8.01 3.20 9.24
CA ASN A 301 -7.91 4.45 10.00
C ASN A 301 -9.22 5.25 10.02
N LEU A 302 -10.15 4.97 9.09
CA LEU A 302 -11.46 5.60 9.00
C LEU A 302 -12.54 4.75 9.67
N GLU A 303 -12.44 3.42 9.56
CA GLU A 303 -13.46 2.49 10.06
C GLU A 303 -13.27 2.17 11.56
N TYR A 304 -12.02 2.03 12.02
CA TYR A 304 -11.71 1.57 13.37
C TYR A 304 -11.08 2.67 14.24
N ASP A 305 -11.51 2.73 15.49
CA ASP A 305 -11.03 3.70 16.48
C ASP A 305 -9.82 3.17 17.27
N PHE A 306 -8.62 3.22 16.68
CA PHE A 306 -7.38 2.73 17.30
C PHE A 306 -6.33 3.84 17.47
N ARG A 307 -5.21 3.50 18.11
CA ARG A 307 -4.04 4.38 18.25
C ARG A 307 -2.77 3.68 17.85
N TYR A 308 -1.88 4.43 17.22
CA TYR A 308 -0.47 4.06 17.07
C TYR A 308 0.25 4.26 18.40
N LEU A 309 1.01 3.25 18.82
CA LEU A 309 1.81 3.30 20.04
C LEU A 309 3.10 4.08 19.79
N LYS A 310 3.46 4.93 20.74
CA LYS A 310 4.74 5.66 20.69
C LYS A 310 5.91 4.74 21.00
N ASP A 311 7.05 4.99 20.38
CA ASP A 311 8.31 4.29 20.62
C ASP A 311 9.35 5.19 21.34
N PRO A 312 9.24 5.42 22.67
CA PRO A 312 10.17 6.29 23.40
C PRO A 312 11.63 5.80 23.43
N LYS A 313 11.90 4.52 23.15
CA LYS A 313 13.26 3.96 23.05
C LYS A 313 13.83 4.01 21.63
N ASN A 314 13.03 4.39 20.63
CA ASN A 314 13.43 4.33 19.23
C ASN A 314 13.92 2.92 18.82
N ALA A 315 13.24 1.88 19.30
CA ALA A 315 13.57 0.50 19.01
C ALA A 315 13.22 0.09 17.56
N LEU A 316 12.24 0.76 16.95
CA LEU A 316 11.86 0.61 15.55
C LEU A 316 12.83 1.36 14.60
N GLY A 317 13.61 2.30 15.14
CA GLY A 317 14.60 3.06 14.37
C GLY A 317 13.93 4.01 13.39
N THR A 318 14.21 3.87 12.10
CA THR A 318 13.56 4.67 11.05
C THR A 318 12.40 3.93 10.38
N ALA A 319 12.00 2.77 10.90
CA ALA A 319 11.00 1.92 10.23
C ALA A 319 9.57 2.45 10.38
N ASP A 320 9.30 3.22 11.44
CA ASP A 320 8.04 3.94 11.73
C ASP A 320 8.10 5.44 11.39
N ASP A 321 9.22 5.92 10.83
CA ASP A 321 9.29 7.25 10.23
C ASP A 321 8.35 7.34 9.01
N PRO A 322 7.86 8.53 8.64
CA PRO A 322 7.10 8.72 7.41
C PRO A 322 7.90 8.24 6.19
N GLN A 323 7.29 7.34 5.43
CA GLN A 323 7.79 6.77 4.19
C GLN A 323 7.16 7.47 2.97
N THR A 324 7.80 7.33 1.81
CA THR A 324 7.25 7.70 0.50
C THR A 324 6.97 6.44 -0.31
N LEU A 325 5.82 6.39 -1.01
CA LEU A 325 5.41 5.21 -1.79
C LEU A 325 5.78 5.43 -3.25
N HIS A 326 6.63 4.56 -3.77
CA HIS A 326 7.20 4.66 -5.12
C HIS A 326 6.83 3.45 -5.97
N THR A 327 6.86 3.67 -7.29
CA THR A 327 6.83 2.60 -8.28
C THR A 327 8.23 2.08 -8.56
N VAL A 328 8.36 0.76 -8.68
CA VAL A 328 9.56 0.06 -9.13
C VAL A 328 9.18 -0.73 -10.38
N ALA A 329 9.89 -0.49 -11.48
CA ALA A 329 9.71 -1.20 -12.73
C ALA A 329 10.94 -2.05 -13.04
N ARG A 330 10.78 -3.11 -13.83
CA ARG A 330 11.92 -3.83 -14.40
C ARG A 330 12.69 -2.92 -15.35
N LYS A 331 13.98 -3.17 -15.52
CA LYS A 331 14.80 -2.44 -16.47
C LYS A 331 14.25 -2.52 -17.89
N GLY A 332 14.27 -1.39 -18.59
CA GLY A 332 13.82 -1.29 -19.98
C GLY A 332 12.31 -1.21 -20.16
N PHE A 333 11.53 -1.20 -19.06
CA PHE A 333 10.07 -1.15 -19.14
C PHE A 333 9.57 0.10 -19.87
N ALA A 334 10.21 1.26 -19.66
CA ALA A 334 9.83 2.51 -20.31
C ALA A 334 9.97 2.48 -21.84
N GLU A 335 10.96 1.76 -22.36
CA GLU A 335 11.16 1.57 -23.79
C GLU A 335 10.26 0.49 -24.39
N ASP A 336 10.01 -0.58 -23.63
CA ASP A 336 9.17 -1.70 -24.07
C ASP A 336 7.69 -1.32 -24.10
N ASP A 337 7.23 -0.56 -23.11
CA ASP A 337 5.87 -0.06 -23.00
C ASP A 337 5.81 1.42 -22.58
N PRO A 338 6.02 2.34 -23.55
CA PRO A 338 6.00 3.77 -23.27
C PRO A 338 4.63 4.30 -22.84
N VAL A 339 3.53 3.63 -23.22
CA VAL A 339 2.17 4.05 -22.88
C VAL A 339 1.87 3.75 -21.41
N ALA A 340 2.10 2.51 -20.97
CA ALA A 340 1.91 2.12 -19.58
C ALA A 340 2.92 2.84 -18.66
N HIS A 341 4.17 2.99 -19.09
CA HIS A 341 5.16 3.79 -18.38
C HIS A 341 4.67 5.22 -18.14
N ALA A 342 4.21 5.91 -19.18
CA ALA A 342 3.70 7.27 -19.06
C ALA A 342 2.50 7.36 -18.10
N LEU A 343 1.54 6.43 -18.20
CA LEU A 343 0.39 6.38 -17.30
C LEU A 343 0.83 6.23 -15.83
N ILE A 344 1.66 5.24 -15.54
CA ILE A 344 2.05 4.89 -14.16
C ILE A 344 2.98 5.96 -13.56
N SER A 345 3.88 6.55 -14.36
CA SER A 345 4.82 7.56 -13.88
C SER A 345 4.13 8.85 -13.40
N GLU A 346 2.97 9.15 -13.97
CA GLU A 346 2.14 10.31 -13.61
C GLU A 346 1.14 10.03 -12.48
N MET A 347 0.99 8.78 -12.03
CA MET A 347 0.04 8.38 -10.98
C MET A 347 0.24 9.19 -9.69
N ARG A 348 -0.77 9.96 -9.26
CA ARG A 348 -0.75 10.77 -8.03
C ARG A 348 -2.09 10.73 -7.28
N LEU A 349 -2.11 10.13 -6.10
CA LEU A 349 -3.32 10.01 -5.28
C LEU A 349 -3.12 10.58 -3.88
N ASP A 350 -4.08 11.35 -3.39
CA ASP A 350 -4.14 11.81 -2.00
C ASP A 350 -4.83 10.78 -1.07
N SER A 351 -4.80 11.04 0.24
CA SER A 351 -5.41 10.15 1.24
C SER A 351 -6.91 9.91 1.05
N THR A 352 -7.63 10.90 0.55
CA THR A 352 -9.08 10.83 0.33
C THR A 352 -9.38 9.93 -0.85
N GLN A 353 -8.61 10.08 -1.93
CA GLN A 353 -8.75 9.28 -3.14
C GLN A 353 -8.37 7.83 -2.88
N VAL A 354 -7.23 7.57 -2.21
CA VAL A 354 -6.83 6.21 -1.82
C VAL A 354 -7.91 5.57 -0.93
N GLY A 355 -8.32 6.23 0.15
CA GLY A 355 -9.30 5.66 1.08
C GLY A 355 -10.67 5.43 0.45
N SER A 356 -11.14 6.32 -0.43
CA SER A 356 -12.43 6.12 -1.13
C SER A 356 -12.37 5.02 -2.18
N LEU A 357 -11.22 4.84 -2.84
CA LEU A 357 -11.00 3.75 -3.78
C LEU A 357 -10.96 2.40 -3.05
N GLU A 358 -10.22 2.30 -1.94
CA GLU A 358 -10.20 1.12 -1.06
C GLU A 358 -11.60 0.76 -0.57
N VAL A 359 -12.41 1.73 -0.16
CA VAL A 359 -13.80 1.48 0.24
C VAL A 359 -14.65 0.95 -0.92
N ALA A 360 -14.46 1.48 -2.14
CA ALA A 360 -15.20 1.01 -3.31
C ALA A 360 -14.86 -0.44 -3.65
N ILE A 361 -13.58 -0.83 -3.57
CA ILE A 361 -13.15 -2.20 -3.86
C ILE A 361 -13.46 -3.18 -2.71
N ASN A 362 -13.42 -2.75 -1.45
CA ASN A 362 -13.72 -3.62 -0.31
C ASN A 362 -15.23 -3.92 -0.16
N GLN A 363 -16.08 -3.18 -0.87
CA GLN A 363 -17.51 -3.50 -0.99
C GLN A 363 -17.81 -4.54 -2.08
N ALA A 364 -16.89 -4.74 -3.02
CA ALA A 364 -16.96 -5.85 -3.97
C ALA A 364 -16.62 -7.16 -3.24
N VAL A 365 -17.30 -8.25 -3.55
CA VAL A 365 -16.93 -9.58 -3.02
C VAL A 365 -15.59 -9.96 -3.68
N ASP A 366 -14.81 -10.88 -3.08
CA ASP A 366 -13.43 -11.27 -3.44
C ASP A 366 -13.21 -11.85 -4.87
N GLU A 367 -14.03 -11.48 -5.85
CA GLU A 367 -13.87 -11.82 -7.26
C GLU A 367 -13.27 -10.64 -8.03
N GLU A 368 -12.21 -10.88 -8.80
CA GLU A 368 -11.51 -9.82 -9.54
C GLU A 368 -12.41 -8.94 -10.41
N ARG A 369 -13.43 -9.53 -11.02
CA ARG A 369 -14.40 -8.79 -11.85
C ARG A 369 -15.22 -7.80 -11.06
N GLU A 370 -15.52 -8.12 -9.81
CA GLU A 370 -16.25 -7.21 -8.93
C GLU A 370 -15.33 -6.09 -8.44
N ILE A 371 -14.04 -6.37 -8.20
CA ILE A 371 -13.06 -5.33 -7.89
C ILE A 371 -12.90 -4.36 -9.07
N ASP A 372 -12.77 -4.86 -10.32
CA ASP A 372 -12.74 -3.97 -11.49
C ASP A 372 -14.02 -3.14 -11.64
N ALA A 373 -15.18 -3.72 -11.31
CA ALA A 373 -16.44 -2.98 -11.29
C ALA A 373 -16.42 -1.88 -10.24
N GLY A 374 -15.91 -2.15 -9.02
CA GLY A 374 -15.75 -1.15 -7.97
C GLY A 374 -14.81 -0.01 -8.37
N VAL A 375 -13.73 -0.30 -9.09
CA VAL A 375 -12.84 0.72 -9.66
C VAL A 375 -13.56 1.56 -10.72
N ARG A 376 -14.31 0.93 -11.63
CA ARG A 376 -15.10 1.65 -12.65
C ARG A 376 -16.15 2.55 -12.01
N ASP A 377 -16.86 2.05 -11.00
CA ASP A 377 -17.83 2.82 -10.22
C ASP A 377 -17.16 4.03 -9.55
N TRP A 378 -15.97 3.84 -8.96
CA TRP A 378 -15.19 4.94 -8.39
C TRP A 378 -14.80 5.99 -9.44
N LEU A 379 -14.48 5.56 -10.67
CA LEU A 379 -14.16 6.42 -11.81
C LEU A 379 -15.38 7.14 -12.42
N GLU A 380 -16.62 6.75 -12.11
CA GLU A 380 -17.82 7.48 -12.56
C GLU A 380 -17.96 8.84 -11.87
N GLU A 381 -17.40 8.98 -10.67
CA GLU A 381 -17.38 10.23 -9.93
C GLU A 381 -16.46 11.26 -10.61
N SER A 382 -17.02 12.42 -10.94
CA SER A 382 -16.31 13.42 -11.76
C SER A 382 -15.01 13.94 -11.14
N GLU A 383 -14.90 13.97 -9.81
CA GLU A 383 -13.71 14.40 -9.09
C GLU A 383 -12.58 13.37 -9.25
N ASN A 384 -12.90 12.07 -9.10
CA ASN A 384 -11.97 10.96 -9.26
C ASN A 384 -11.51 10.83 -10.72
N ARG A 385 -12.46 10.95 -11.66
CA ARG A 385 -12.13 10.97 -13.09
C ARG A 385 -11.19 12.11 -13.46
N SER A 386 -11.40 13.28 -12.86
CA SER A 386 -10.54 14.45 -13.07
C SER A 386 -9.13 14.23 -12.51
N ALA A 387 -9.00 13.47 -11.42
CA ALA A 387 -7.72 13.16 -10.80
C ALA A 387 -6.81 12.30 -11.68
N VAL A 388 -7.38 11.30 -12.38
CA VAL A 388 -6.62 10.40 -13.26
C VAL A 388 -6.40 10.95 -14.67
N GLN A 389 -7.12 12.02 -15.04
CA GLN A 389 -7.07 12.57 -16.40
C GLN A 389 -5.66 13.00 -16.85
N PRO A 390 -4.82 13.64 -16.01
CA PRO A 390 -3.44 13.98 -16.41
C PRO A 390 -2.61 12.76 -16.79
N TRP A 391 -2.83 11.61 -16.13
CA TRP A 391 -2.10 10.37 -16.40
C TRP A 391 -2.54 9.80 -17.75
N ILE A 392 -3.85 9.78 -18.00
CA ILE A 392 -4.43 9.37 -19.29
C ILE A 392 -3.89 10.26 -20.42
N ASP A 393 -3.81 11.57 -20.20
CA ASP A 393 -3.31 12.51 -21.21
C ASP A 393 -1.82 12.28 -21.52
N ALA A 394 -1.00 11.98 -20.51
CA ALA A 394 0.41 11.63 -20.69
C ALA A 394 0.58 10.33 -21.50
N ALA A 395 -0.18 9.29 -21.16
CA ALA A 395 -0.17 8.03 -21.90
C ALA A 395 -0.67 8.18 -23.35
N ARG A 396 -1.70 8.99 -23.59
CA ARG A 396 -2.15 9.34 -24.95
C ARG A 396 -1.11 10.14 -25.74
N GLN A 397 -0.29 10.94 -25.07
CA GLN A 397 0.82 11.63 -25.71
C GLN A 397 1.89 10.62 -26.14
N ALA A 398 2.26 9.68 -25.25
CA ALA A 398 3.23 8.63 -25.53
C ALA A 398 2.77 7.71 -26.69
N GLU A 399 1.48 7.37 -26.76
CA GLU A 399 0.90 6.57 -27.86
C GLU A 399 1.11 7.22 -29.24
N ARG A 400 1.19 8.55 -29.31
CA ARG A 400 1.29 9.30 -30.57
C ARG A 400 2.73 9.52 -31.05
N GLY A 401 3.73 9.19 -30.23
CA GLY A 401 5.16 9.45 -30.51
C GLY A 401 5.60 10.84 -30.11
#